data_AF-A0A7X3MHM8-F1
#
_entry.id   AF-A0A7X3MHM8-F1
#
_cell.length_a   1.000
_cell.length_b   1.000
_cell.length_c   1.000
_cell.angle_alpha   90.00
_cell.angle_beta   90.00
_cell.angle_gamma   90.00
#
_symmetry.space_group_name_H-M   'P 1'
#
loop_
_entity.id
_entity.type
_entity.pdbx_description
1 polymer ?
#
loop_
_entity_poly.entity_id
_entity_poly.type
_entity_poly.pdbx_seq_one_letter_code
_entity_poly.pdbx_strand_id
1 'polypeptide(L)'
;MAGCIASCFIYDFLCIHSFNDGNGRVGRLIALKECLRFGLTPFIIEDAKKMYYYRGLSEWEREKGYLTGTCLDGQDTFRKLMSKFELDNESFIFKKR
;
A
#
# COMPACT_ATOMS: atom_id res chain seq x y z
N MET A 1 -12.97 2.36 -0.58
CA MET A 1 -12.36 3.69 -0.37
C MET A 1 -10.87 3.63 -0.04
N ALA A 2 -10.43 2.89 1.00
CA ALA A 2 -9.01 2.84 1.40
C ALA A 2 -8.04 2.38 0.28
N GLY A 3 -8.43 1.38 -0.54
CA GLY A 3 -7.59 0.89 -1.65
C GLY A 3 -7.31 1.94 -2.74
N CYS A 4 -8.27 2.84 -3.02
CA CYS A 4 -8.09 3.90 -4.03
C CYS A 4 -7.16 5.03 -3.55
N ILE A 5 -7.20 5.34 -2.25
CA ILE A 5 -6.32 6.37 -1.66
C ILE A 5 -4.88 5.86 -1.62
N ALA A 6 -4.69 4.60 -1.22
CA ALA A 6 -3.38 3.98 -1.15
C ALA A 6 -2.72 3.86 -2.54
N SER A 7 -3.47 3.47 -3.57
CA SER A 7 -2.94 3.33 -4.93
C SER A 7 -2.58 4.67 -5.57
N CYS A 8 -3.40 5.71 -5.35
CA CYS A 8 -3.11 7.07 -5.82
C CYS A 8 -1.83 7.62 -5.19
N PHE A 9 -1.72 7.55 -3.86
CA PHE A 9 -0.53 8.01 -3.13
C PHE A 9 0.75 7.30 -3.58
N ILE A 10 0.66 5.98 -3.80
CA ILE A 10 1.79 5.17 -4.28
C ILE A 10 2.26 5.64 -5.66
N TYR A 11 1.33 5.87 -6.58
CA TYR A 11 1.67 6.32 -7.92
C TYR A 11 2.34 7.69 -7.88
N ASP A 12 1.70 8.66 -7.22
CA ASP A 12 2.21 10.03 -7.11
C ASP A 12 3.61 10.08 -6.49
N PHE A 13 3.86 9.29 -5.43
CA PHE A 13 5.17 9.23 -4.80
C PHE A 13 6.25 8.58 -5.67
N LEU A 14 5.91 7.48 -6.37
CA LEU A 14 6.88 6.75 -7.19
C LEU A 14 7.24 7.51 -8.48
N CYS A 15 6.34 8.33 -9.00
CA CYS A 15 6.58 9.15 -10.18
C CYS A 15 7.63 10.25 -9.97
N ILE A 16 7.79 10.75 -8.74
CA ILE A 16 8.77 11.83 -8.44
C ILE A 16 10.22 11.29 -8.47
N HIS A 17 10.44 10.01 -8.18
CA HIS A 17 11.74 9.31 -8.23
C HIS A 17 12.91 10.08 -7.55
N SER A 18 12.71 10.52 -6.30
CA SER A 18 13.65 11.42 -5.61
C SER A 18 14.99 10.81 -5.21
N PHE A 19 15.11 9.47 -5.15
CA PHE A 19 16.33 8.78 -4.73
C PHE A 19 17.01 8.04 -5.89
N ASN A 20 18.33 7.78 -5.76
CA ASN A 20 19.11 7.06 -6.77
C ASN A 20 18.69 5.58 -6.89
N ASP A 21 18.37 4.93 -5.76
CA ASP A 21 17.76 3.60 -5.69
C ASP A 21 16.84 3.56 -4.47
N GLY A 22 15.91 2.61 -4.43
CA GLY A 22 15.08 2.32 -3.28
C GLY A 22 13.74 3.06 -3.26
N ASN A 23 13.41 3.86 -4.28
CA ASN A 23 12.12 4.56 -4.39
C ASN A 23 10.93 3.63 -4.13
N GLY A 24 10.93 2.44 -4.73
CA GLY A 24 9.90 1.42 -4.53
C GLY A 24 9.76 0.95 -3.08
N ARG A 25 10.88 0.77 -2.36
CA ARG A 25 10.89 0.33 -0.96
C ARG A 25 10.40 1.46 -0.04
N VAL A 26 10.93 2.66 -0.24
CA VAL A 26 10.58 3.85 0.53
C VAL A 26 9.10 4.21 0.34
N GLY A 27 8.61 4.20 -0.91
CA GLY A 27 7.21 4.53 -1.20
C GLY A 27 6.21 3.62 -0.52
N ARG A 28 6.49 2.30 -0.49
CA ARG A 28 5.65 1.34 0.24
C ARG A 28 5.69 1.56 1.75
N LEU A 29 6.86 1.87 2.33
CA LEU A 29 6.99 2.18 3.76
C LEU A 29 6.23 3.45 4.14
N ILE A 30 6.30 4.50 3.32
CA ILE A 30 5.56 5.73 3.56
C ILE A 30 4.06 5.47 3.44
N ALA A 31 3.60 4.77 2.41
CA ALA A 31 2.19 4.41 2.28
C ALA A 31 1.69 3.60 3.48
N LEU A 32 2.47 2.65 3.97
CA LEU A 32 2.17 1.90 5.18
C LEU A 32 2.03 2.82 6.40
N LYS A 33 3.01 3.71 6.64
CA LYS A 33 2.98 4.68 7.74
C LYS A 33 1.74 5.58 7.67
N GLU A 34 1.42 6.11 6.49
CA GLU A 34 0.28 7.01 6.29
C GLU A 34 -1.06 6.26 6.47
N CYS A 35 -1.17 5.03 5.97
CA CYS A 35 -2.34 4.18 6.23
C CYS A 35 -2.56 4.03 7.75
N LEU A 36 -1.52 3.66 8.50
CA LEU A 36 -1.60 3.53 9.96
C LEU A 36 -1.98 4.85 10.65
N ARG A 37 -1.40 5.98 10.22
CA ARG A 37 -1.70 7.31 10.77
C ARG A 37 -3.18 7.69 10.64
N PHE A 38 -3.83 7.25 9.56
CA PHE A 38 -5.24 7.51 9.28
C PHE A 38 -6.18 6.36 9.66
N GLY A 39 -5.69 5.31 10.33
CA GLY A 39 -6.50 4.14 10.70
C GLY A 39 -6.99 3.32 9.49
N LEU A 40 -6.34 3.47 8.33
CA LEU A 40 -6.60 2.68 7.14
C LEU A 40 -5.77 1.39 7.20
N THR A 41 -6.35 0.27 6.75
CA THR A 41 -5.58 -0.97 6.61
C THR A 41 -4.44 -0.77 5.60
N PRO A 42 -3.16 -0.95 5.99
CA PRO A 42 -2.04 -0.98 5.06
C PRO A 42 -2.16 -2.15 4.08
N PHE A 43 -1.36 -2.10 3.02
CA PHE A 43 -1.23 -3.20 2.08
C PHE A 43 0.20 -3.73 2.06
N ILE A 44 0.37 -5.03 1.86
CA ILE A 44 1.66 -5.67 1.62
C ILE A 44 1.67 -6.23 0.20
N ILE A 45 2.76 -5.97 -0.53
CA ILE A 45 3.00 -6.59 -1.83
C ILE A 45 3.93 -7.79 -1.62
N GLU A 46 3.35 -8.98 -1.63
CA GLU A 46 4.10 -10.25 -1.61
C GLU A 46 4.81 -10.47 -2.95
N ASP A 47 5.89 -11.25 -2.97
CA ASP A 47 6.64 -11.54 -4.20
C ASP A 47 5.75 -12.18 -5.28
N ALA A 48 4.80 -13.04 -4.89
CA ALA A 48 3.81 -13.63 -5.79
C ALA A 48 2.92 -12.58 -6.51
N LYS A 49 2.76 -11.39 -5.91
CA LYS A 49 1.91 -10.30 -6.42
C LYS A 49 2.71 -9.20 -7.13
N LYS A 50 4.04 -9.31 -7.13
CA LYS A 50 4.96 -8.28 -7.62
C LYS A 50 4.75 -7.93 -9.08
N MET A 51 4.44 -8.92 -9.93
CA MET A 51 4.14 -8.69 -11.35
C MET A 51 2.89 -7.83 -11.53
N TYR A 52 1.82 -8.09 -10.77
CA TYR A 52 0.59 -7.30 -10.84
C TYR A 52 0.80 -5.87 -10.34
N TYR A 53 1.64 -5.70 -9.31
CA TYR A 53 2.00 -4.38 -8.80
C TYR A 53 2.75 -3.55 -9.85
N TYR A 54 3.77 -4.12 -10.49
CA TYR A 54 4.50 -3.40 -11.55
C TYR A 54 3.64 -3.10 -12.77
N ARG A 55 2.77 -4.04 -13.18
CA ARG A 55 1.78 -3.78 -14.24
C ARG A 55 0.83 -2.64 -13.83
N GLY A 56 0.37 -2.64 -12.59
CA GLY A 56 -0.50 -1.58 -12.07
C GLY A 56 0.16 -0.21 -12.13
N LEU A 57 1.46 -0.13 -11.83
CA LEU A 57 2.23 1.11 -11.94
C LEU A 57 2.42 1.55 -13.40
N SER A 58 2.75 0.63 -14.31
CA SER A 58 2.98 0.97 -15.73
C SER A 58 1.70 1.40 -16.43
N GLU A 59 0.55 0.79 -16.08
CA GLU A 59 -0.73 1.03 -16.72
C GLU A 59 -1.61 2.06 -15.98
N TRP A 60 -1.09 2.74 -14.94
CA TRP A 60 -1.92 3.59 -14.08
C TRP A 60 -2.73 4.66 -14.84
N GLU A 61 -2.11 5.32 -15.82
CA GLU A 61 -2.76 6.35 -16.64
C GLU A 61 -3.87 5.79 -17.54
N ARG A 62 -3.82 4.49 -17.85
CA ARG A 62 -4.76 3.81 -18.73
C ARG A 62 -5.86 3.06 -17.98
N GLU A 63 -5.49 2.33 -16.93
CA GLU A 63 -6.38 1.48 -16.14
C GLU A 63 -5.94 1.43 -14.67
N LYS A 64 -6.46 2.37 -13.88
CA LYS A 64 -6.20 2.48 -12.43
C LYS A 64 -6.66 1.26 -11.64
N GLY A 65 -7.57 0.46 -12.19
CA GLY A 65 -8.10 -0.75 -11.59
C GLY A 65 -7.01 -1.80 -11.32
N TYR A 66 -5.95 -1.88 -12.13
CA TYR A 66 -4.88 -2.86 -11.91
C TYR A 66 -4.12 -2.62 -10.61
N LEU A 67 -3.66 -1.39 -10.38
CA LEU A 67 -2.93 -1.05 -9.16
C LEU A 67 -3.86 -1.07 -7.95
N THR A 68 -5.07 -0.53 -8.10
CA THR A 68 -6.07 -0.50 -7.03
C THR A 68 -6.47 -1.91 -6.59
N GLY A 69 -6.72 -2.82 -7.52
CA GLY A 69 -7.02 -4.23 -7.23
C GLY A 69 -5.85 -4.94 -6.52
N THR A 70 -4.63 -4.69 -6.97
CA THR A 70 -3.42 -5.23 -6.32
C THR A 70 -3.26 -4.71 -4.89
N CYS A 71 -3.50 -3.41 -4.66
CA CYS A 71 -3.47 -2.83 -3.31
C CYS A 71 -4.56 -3.43 -2.41
N LEU A 72 -5.77 -3.63 -2.91
CA LEU A 72 -6.87 -4.25 -2.15
C LEU A 72 -6.54 -5.69 -1.74
N ASP A 73 -6.04 -6.51 -2.67
CA ASP A 73 -5.58 -7.87 -2.37
C ASP A 73 -4.38 -7.86 -1.39
N GLY A 74 -3.50 -6.87 -1.47
CA GLY A 74 -2.45 -6.65 -0.47
C GLY A 74 -2.98 -6.27 0.91
N GLN A 75 -4.10 -5.55 1.01
CA GLN A 75 -4.78 -5.28 2.29
C GLN A 75 -5.37 -6.55 2.89
N ASP A 76 -5.90 -7.46 2.07
CA ASP A 76 -6.42 -8.73 2.56
C ASP A 76 -5.32 -9.62 3.13
N THR A 77 -4.13 -9.63 2.51
CA THR A 77 -2.95 -10.26 3.11
C THR A 77 -2.63 -9.63 4.47
N PHE A 78 -2.63 -8.29 4.57
CA PHE A 78 -2.35 -7.60 5.84
C PHE A 78 -3.38 -7.93 6.91
N ARG A 79 -4.67 -7.97 6.58
CA ARG A 79 -5.76 -8.37 7.50
C ARG A 79 -5.57 -9.79 8.03
N LYS A 80 -5.21 -10.73 7.16
CA LYS A 80 -4.88 -12.10 7.56
C LYS A 80 -3.69 -12.13 8.52
N LEU A 81 -2.67 -11.31 8.26
CA LEU A 81 -1.51 -11.18 9.14
C LEU A 81 -1.91 -10.63 10.52
N MET A 82 -2.70 -9.55 10.56
CA MET A 82 -3.20 -8.99 11.82
C MET A 82 -4.02 -10.01 12.61
N SER A 83 -4.91 -10.75 11.94
CA SER A 83 -5.71 -11.80 12.58
C SER A 83 -4.85 -12.92 13.16
N LYS A 84 -3.74 -13.29 12.51
CA LYS A 84 -2.79 -14.29 13.04
C LYS A 84 -2.08 -13.83 14.31
N PHE A 85 -1.94 -12.52 14.49
CA PHE A 85 -1.30 -11.92 15.67
C PHE A 85 -2.31 -11.35 16.67
N GLU A 86 -3.61 -11.63 16.50
CA GLU A 86 -4.68 -11.16 17.38
C GLU A 86 -4.72 -9.63 17.53
N LEU A 87 -4.37 -8.91 16.46
CA LEU A 87 -4.37 -7.45 16.40
C LEU A 87 -5.66 -6.91 15.77
N ASP A 88 -6.18 -5.82 16.31
CA ASP A 88 -7.32 -5.06 15.81
C ASP A 88 -6.89 -3.70 15.21
N ASN A 89 -7.73 -3.08 14.37
CA ASN A 89 -7.35 -1.82 13.73
C ASN A 89 -7.23 -0.66 14.73
N GLU A 90 -7.95 -0.72 15.87
CA GLU A 90 -7.94 0.32 16.91
C GLU A 90 -6.61 0.38 17.66
N SER A 91 -5.86 -0.73 17.75
CA SER A 91 -4.57 -0.75 18.45
C SER A 91 -3.48 0.10 17.76
N PHE A 92 -3.67 0.49 16.50
CA PHE A 92 -2.74 1.40 15.79
C PHE A 92 -3.09 2.88 15.94
N ILE A 93 -4.33 3.23 16.31
CA ILE A 93 -4.81 4.62 16.41
C ILE A 93 -4.18 5.35 17.61
N PHE A 94 -3.71 4.62 18.63
CA PHE A 94 -3.30 5.18 19.93
C PHE A 94 -1.87 5.75 20.04
N LYS A 95 -1.14 5.94 18.93
CA LYS A 95 0.14 6.69 18.93
C LYS A 95 0.08 7.94 18.05
N LYS A 96 -0.98 8.74 18.20
CA LYS A 96 -0.92 10.18 17.87
C LYS A 96 -0.01 10.89 18.88
N ARG A 97 1.29 10.91 18.62
CA ARG A 97 2.19 11.95 19.14
C ARG A 97 2.41 12.99 18.06
#